data_AF-A0A519M943-F1
#
_entry.id   AF-A0A519M943-F1
#
_cell.length_a   1.000
_cell.length_b   1.000
_cell.length_c   1.000
_cell.angle_alpha   90.00
_cell.angle_beta   90.00
_cell.angle_gamma   90.00
#
_symmetry.space_group_name_H-M   'P 1'
#
loop_
_entity.id
_entity.type
_entity.pdbx_description
1 polymer ?
#
loop_
_entity_poly.entity_id
_entity_poly.type
_entity_poly.pdbx_seq_one_letter_code
_entity_poly.pdbx_strand_id
1 'polypeptide(L)'
;MTTTVAPPAPAAAAPNATAPDATDRTPTRADILAQCIAADAQWAEKPGRNLVLLFDGTGNILGNQQDTNVVKLLRMLGKGRDPAGSEPTQLVYYDPGVGTTNEFPADGIVSKARNQLRQLAGLALGSGVFPNIAEAYRFLVNTYQRGDRIYLFGFSRGAFTARAVAGMLNMYGLIHTEGLPLIETLVRTYFAPSDHKNQAGTKSRKAFAQDVIDNFSLGRTPLVHFVGVWDTVEAIGLGGVGSIKISNSRGFADKRFVHVRHAMSLFESRSKYAPRRYDDPDFTAEEQRWRSYDQRWFRGVHSDVGGSYARDGLSNLTLAWMVDEARAHGLRVDTSRLQPGDPLTAMHDQAYDCPYWVWTGLSAREREASDFIDPTARPVDGAVPAETVPRTKPWRWVGIALAIATAVLFTITAVAGRAACDLSAAPGWVKSLPSGFQASAHWHATWGVTCGNTDAVRHAIAWDWALLASYALWLAYPVAWALRRLVARAVPPGRALGWLYRHAHGVMGLLVVSDMVENCITLHLQSPHHPDWPTALTVATSIKLLSLLLLAWVMVAGALAGREGGRASASPAPQLH
;
A
#
# COMPACT_ATOMS: atom_id res chain seq x y z
N MET A 1 -31.80 92.74 4.03
CA MET A 1 -30.55 92.05 4.45
C MET A 1 -30.85 90.57 4.48
N THR A 2 -30.42 89.84 3.45
CA THR A 2 -30.45 88.38 3.44
C THR A 2 -29.28 87.91 2.59
N THR A 3 -28.41 87.20 3.29
CA THR A 3 -27.07 86.74 2.92
C THR A 3 -27.10 85.61 1.92
N THR A 4 -26.26 85.72 0.90
CA THR A 4 -25.87 84.64 -0.03
C THR A 4 -25.03 83.59 0.71
N VAL A 5 -25.47 82.33 0.66
CA VAL A 5 -24.68 81.16 1.09
C VAL A 5 -24.43 80.28 -0.13
N ALA A 6 -23.16 80.04 -0.45
CA ALA A 6 -22.73 79.19 -1.54
C ALA A 6 -23.00 77.69 -1.27
N PRO A 7 -23.24 76.86 -2.30
CA PRO A 7 -23.47 75.43 -2.13
C PRO A 7 -22.17 74.67 -1.78
N PRO A 8 -22.27 73.54 -1.05
CA PRO A 8 -21.11 72.76 -0.60
C PRO A 8 -20.46 71.95 -1.73
N ALA A 9 -19.15 71.75 -1.62
CA ALA A 9 -18.34 70.95 -2.54
C ALA A 9 -18.78 69.47 -2.59
N PRO A 10 -18.60 68.77 -3.73
CA PRO A 10 -19.01 67.38 -3.86
C PRO A 10 -18.15 66.45 -2.99
N ALA A 11 -18.82 65.56 -2.26
CA ALA A 11 -18.20 64.54 -1.44
C ALA A 11 -17.33 63.59 -2.28
N ALA A 12 -16.11 63.33 -1.80
CA ALA A 12 -15.21 62.36 -2.38
C ALA A 12 -15.86 60.97 -2.45
N ALA A 13 -15.76 60.33 -3.61
CA ALA A 13 -16.25 58.97 -3.84
C ALA A 13 -15.54 57.98 -2.90
N ALA A 14 -16.32 57.23 -2.14
CA ALA A 14 -15.83 56.12 -1.33
C ALA A 14 -15.33 54.98 -2.25
N PRO A 15 -14.09 54.48 -2.11
CA PRO A 15 -13.68 53.26 -2.77
C PRO A 15 -14.17 52.10 -1.90
N ASN A 16 -15.24 51.40 -2.30
CA ASN A 16 -15.65 50.19 -1.60
C ASN A 16 -16.15 49.11 -2.56
N ALA A 17 -15.21 48.27 -2.98
CA ALA A 17 -15.45 46.85 -3.21
C ALA A 17 -14.19 46.09 -2.73
N THR A 18 -13.91 46.20 -1.43
CA THR A 18 -12.98 45.30 -0.76
C THR A 18 -13.53 43.88 -0.83
N ALA A 19 -12.67 42.96 -1.29
CA ALA A 19 -12.93 41.52 -1.30
C ALA A 19 -13.45 41.04 0.06
N PRO A 20 -14.35 40.03 0.09
CA PRO A 20 -14.90 39.55 1.35
C PRO A 20 -13.79 38.99 2.24
N ASP A 21 -13.84 39.49 3.48
CA ASP A 21 -13.10 39.15 4.70
C ASP A 21 -12.60 37.69 4.76
N ALA A 22 -11.28 37.51 4.74
CA ALA A 22 -10.62 36.22 4.90
C ALA A 22 -10.54 35.85 6.39
N THR A 23 -11.65 35.43 6.97
CA THR A 23 -11.69 34.93 8.36
C THR A 23 -11.77 33.39 8.40
N ASP A 24 -10.76 32.80 9.04
CA ASP A 24 -10.76 31.58 9.86
C ASP A 24 -11.92 30.56 9.66
N ARG A 25 -12.02 29.93 8.50
CA ARG A 25 -12.79 28.67 8.39
C ARG A 25 -12.21 27.68 7.39
N THR A 26 -12.27 26.40 7.77
CA THR A 26 -12.16 25.28 6.82
C THR A 26 -13.19 25.52 5.69
N PRO A 27 -12.85 25.33 4.41
CA PRO A 27 -13.79 25.63 3.33
C PRO A 27 -14.98 24.68 3.45
N THR A 28 -16.18 25.22 3.32
CA THR A 28 -17.40 24.39 3.26
C THR A 28 -17.55 23.75 1.89
N ARG A 29 -18.39 22.72 1.78
CA ARG A 29 -18.73 22.10 0.47
C ARG A 29 -19.23 23.13 -0.54
N ALA A 30 -20.02 24.11 -0.10
CA ALA A 30 -20.51 25.21 -0.95
C ALA A 30 -19.36 26.11 -1.44
N ASP A 31 -18.40 26.46 -0.58
CA ASP A 31 -17.22 27.25 -0.99
C ASP A 31 -16.39 26.48 -2.04
N ILE A 32 -16.24 25.16 -1.87
CA ILE A 32 -15.50 24.30 -2.81
C ILE A 32 -16.25 24.20 -4.15
N LEU A 33 -17.58 24.04 -4.12
CA LEU A 33 -18.41 24.02 -5.32
C LEU A 33 -18.29 25.34 -6.11
N ALA A 34 -18.39 26.48 -5.42
CA ALA A 34 -18.21 27.79 -6.04
C ALA A 34 -16.82 27.93 -6.69
N GLN A 35 -15.77 27.42 -6.04
CA GLN A 35 -14.42 27.37 -6.64
C GLN A 35 -14.36 26.50 -7.90
N CYS A 36 -15.05 25.35 -7.91
CA CYS A 36 -15.09 24.47 -9.09
C CYS A 36 -15.78 25.17 -10.26
N ILE A 37 -16.93 25.81 -10.02
CA ILE A 37 -17.68 26.58 -11.01
C ILE A 37 -16.81 27.71 -11.58
N ALA A 38 -16.17 28.49 -10.71
CA ALA A 38 -15.31 29.60 -11.13
C ALA A 38 -14.09 29.12 -11.94
N ALA A 39 -13.48 28.00 -11.54
CA ALA A 39 -12.34 27.43 -12.25
C ALA A 39 -12.73 26.90 -13.64
N ASP A 40 -13.90 26.29 -13.78
CA ASP A 40 -14.38 25.82 -15.07
C ASP A 40 -14.81 26.97 -16.00
N ALA A 41 -15.49 27.99 -15.48
CA ALA A 41 -15.80 29.20 -16.22
C ALA A 41 -14.53 29.91 -16.73
N GLN A 42 -13.52 30.04 -15.87
CA GLN A 42 -12.21 30.60 -16.26
C GLN A 42 -11.56 29.75 -17.37
N TRP A 43 -11.63 28.42 -17.25
CA TRP A 43 -11.08 27.52 -18.25
C TRP A 43 -11.79 27.63 -19.60
N ALA A 44 -13.11 27.78 -19.61
CA ALA A 44 -13.89 27.96 -20.83
C ALA A 44 -13.58 29.28 -21.55
N GLU A 45 -13.34 30.36 -20.81
CA GLU A 45 -12.97 31.66 -21.38
C GLU A 45 -11.51 31.67 -21.89
N LYS A 46 -10.57 31.16 -21.09
CA LYS A 46 -9.15 31.17 -21.40
C LYS A 46 -8.46 29.93 -20.79
N PRO A 47 -8.38 28.82 -21.53
CA PRO A 47 -7.74 27.59 -21.06
C PRO A 47 -6.28 27.84 -20.65
N GLY A 48 -5.92 27.34 -19.46
CA GLY A 48 -4.54 27.28 -19.00
C GLY A 48 -3.80 26.05 -19.55
N ARG A 49 -2.76 25.62 -18.85
CA ARG A 49 -2.00 24.41 -19.18
C ARG A 49 -2.46 23.23 -18.33
N ASN A 50 -2.24 22.03 -18.81
CA ASN A 50 -2.36 20.82 -17.98
C ASN A 50 -0.99 20.50 -17.36
N LEU A 51 -0.90 20.52 -16.03
CA LEU A 51 0.27 20.00 -15.30
C LEU A 51 -0.02 18.55 -14.91
N VAL A 52 0.67 17.61 -15.56
CA VAL A 52 0.45 16.18 -15.36
C VAL A 52 1.62 15.59 -14.57
N LEU A 53 1.38 15.23 -13.32
CA LEU A 53 2.36 14.63 -12.44
C LEU A 53 2.08 13.13 -12.33
N LEU A 54 3.10 12.33 -12.62
CA LEU A 54 3.04 10.89 -12.69
C LEU A 54 3.97 10.28 -11.65
N PHE A 55 3.42 9.48 -10.74
CA PHE A 55 4.16 8.87 -9.64
C PHE A 55 4.16 7.35 -9.77
N ASP A 56 5.30 6.76 -10.10
CA ASP A 56 5.39 5.33 -10.31
C ASP A 56 5.54 4.53 -8.99
N GLY A 57 5.28 3.23 -9.08
CA GLY A 57 5.56 2.28 -8.01
C GLY A 57 7.06 2.08 -7.79
N THR A 58 7.43 1.50 -6.65
CA THR A 58 8.84 1.24 -6.33
C THR A 58 9.43 0.10 -7.14
N GLY A 59 10.69 0.30 -7.54
CA GLY A 59 11.53 -0.76 -8.08
C GLY A 59 11.34 -0.99 -9.57
N ASN A 60 10.63 -0.09 -10.25
CA ASN A 60 10.40 -0.17 -11.68
C ASN A 60 11.58 0.43 -12.44
N ILE A 61 12.08 -0.32 -13.42
CA ILE A 61 13.15 0.14 -14.33
C ILE A 61 12.47 0.47 -15.66
N LEU A 62 12.67 1.70 -16.15
CA LEU A 62 12.16 2.12 -17.46
C LEU A 62 12.80 1.29 -18.59
N GLY A 63 12.00 0.94 -19.60
CA GLY A 63 12.51 0.39 -20.86
C GLY A 63 12.56 -1.14 -20.95
N ASN A 64 11.78 -1.84 -20.13
CA ASN A 64 11.56 -3.29 -20.26
C ASN A 64 10.12 -3.60 -20.71
N GLN A 65 9.80 -4.86 -20.99
CA GLN A 65 8.44 -5.30 -21.33
C GLN A 65 7.47 -5.33 -20.12
N GLN A 66 7.85 -4.74 -18.99
CA GLN A 66 7.15 -4.81 -17.70
C GLN A 66 6.88 -3.40 -17.17
N ASP A 67 6.41 -2.50 -18.05
CA ASP A 67 6.06 -1.15 -17.66
C ASP A 67 4.78 -1.12 -16.80
N THR A 68 4.71 -0.15 -15.89
CA THR A 68 3.47 0.15 -15.17
C THR A 68 2.51 0.97 -16.02
N ASN A 69 1.26 1.02 -15.59
CA ASN A 69 0.25 1.89 -16.19
C ASN A 69 0.64 3.37 -16.11
N VAL A 70 1.44 3.78 -15.11
CA VAL A 70 1.98 5.14 -15.02
C VAL A 70 2.95 5.42 -16.17
N VAL A 71 3.87 4.49 -16.46
CA VAL A 71 4.83 4.61 -17.58
C VAL A 71 4.13 4.49 -18.93
N LYS A 72 3.15 3.58 -19.06
CA LYS A 72 2.33 3.47 -20.26
C LYS A 72 1.58 4.78 -20.53
N LEU A 73 0.95 5.38 -19.50
CA LEU A 73 0.32 6.69 -19.61
C LEU A 73 1.33 7.78 -19.98
N LEU A 74 2.51 7.83 -19.36
CA LEU A 74 3.58 8.77 -19.71
C LEU A 74 3.92 8.73 -21.21
N ARG A 75 3.96 7.53 -21.80
CA ARG A 75 4.25 7.32 -23.23
C ARG A 75 3.09 7.72 -24.14
N MET A 76 1.88 7.81 -23.61
CA MET A 76 0.68 8.26 -24.32
C MET A 76 0.49 9.78 -24.25
N LEU A 77 1.06 10.48 -23.27
CA LEU A 77 0.83 11.93 -23.13
C LEU A 77 1.39 12.71 -24.33
N GLY A 78 0.55 13.57 -24.91
CA GLY A 78 0.99 14.60 -25.86
C GLY A 78 1.80 15.65 -25.10
N LYS A 79 3.13 15.65 -25.27
CA LYS A 79 4.05 16.56 -24.58
C LYS A 79 4.29 17.82 -25.41
N GLY A 80 4.36 18.97 -24.75
CA GLY A 80 4.73 20.23 -25.38
C GLY A 80 3.55 21.03 -25.90
N ARG A 81 3.87 22.08 -26.67
CA ARG A 81 2.89 23.03 -27.20
C ARG A 81 2.18 22.42 -28.41
N ASP A 82 0.86 22.54 -28.45
CA ASP A 82 0.11 22.21 -29.67
C ASP A 82 0.51 23.20 -30.79
N PRO A 83 1.09 22.73 -31.92
CA PRO A 83 1.48 23.62 -33.02
C PRO A 83 0.29 24.39 -33.60
N ALA A 84 -0.91 23.81 -33.55
CA ALA A 84 -2.14 24.42 -34.03
C ALA A 84 -2.79 25.39 -33.03
N GLY A 85 -2.34 25.40 -31.77
CA GLY A 85 -2.90 26.22 -30.69
C GLY A 85 -4.35 25.90 -30.31
N SER A 86 -4.94 24.85 -30.89
CA SER A 86 -6.31 24.40 -30.64
C SER A 86 -6.49 23.74 -29.27
N GLU A 87 -5.41 23.20 -28.71
CA GLU A 87 -5.44 22.40 -27.50
C GLU A 87 -4.48 22.92 -26.40
N PRO A 88 -4.83 22.77 -25.12
CA PRO A 88 -4.02 23.23 -24.00
C PRO A 88 -2.65 22.52 -23.96
N THR A 89 -1.59 23.27 -23.67
CA THR A 89 -0.23 22.73 -23.51
C THR A 89 -0.18 21.78 -22.31
N GLN A 90 0.52 20.64 -22.43
CA GLN A 90 0.73 19.73 -21.30
C GLN A 90 2.20 19.72 -20.86
N LEU A 91 2.43 19.98 -19.57
CA LEU A 91 3.72 19.85 -18.91
C LEU A 91 3.70 18.59 -18.05
N VAL A 92 4.71 17.74 -18.20
CA VAL A 92 4.74 16.42 -17.59
C VAL A 92 5.89 16.32 -16.60
N TYR A 93 5.59 15.92 -15.37
CA TYR A 93 6.54 15.53 -14.34
C TYR A 93 6.41 14.03 -14.10
N TYR A 94 7.54 13.32 -14.04
CA TYR A 94 7.58 11.89 -13.79
C TYR A 94 8.52 11.57 -12.63
N ASP A 95 7.99 10.85 -11.65
CA ASP A 95 8.71 10.30 -10.51
C ASP A 95 8.84 8.78 -10.69
N PRO A 96 10.06 8.21 -10.76
CA PRO A 96 10.29 6.78 -10.97
C PRO A 96 9.99 5.89 -9.75
N GLY A 97 9.48 6.46 -8.66
CA GLY A 97 9.21 5.75 -7.41
C GLY A 97 10.43 5.59 -6.51
N VAL A 98 10.18 5.16 -5.27
CA VAL A 98 11.23 4.96 -4.25
C VAL A 98 12.05 3.72 -4.57
N GLY A 99 13.37 3.76 -4.38
CA GLY A 99 14.25 2.58 -4.48
C GLY A 99 14.65 2.19 -5.90
N THR A 100 14.30 3.00 -6.89
CA THR A 100 14.76 2.86 -8.27
C THR A 100 16.21 3.34 -8.34
N THR A 101 17.16 2.41 -8.49
CA THR A 101 18.56 2.78 -8.73
C THR A 101 18.70 3.16 -10.20
N ASN A 102 19.31 4.31 -10.49
CA ASN A 102 19.68 4.71 -11.85
C ASN A 102 20.85 3.87 -12.41
N GLU A 103 21.03 2.65 -11.92
CA GLU A 103 22.10 1.72 -12.30
C GLU A 103 21.52 0.69 -13.28
N PHE A 104 22.24 0.41 -14.36
CA PHE A 104 21.93 -0.73 -15.23
C PHE A 104 21.89 -2.03 -14.40
N PRO A 105 20.98 -2.97 -14.69
CA PRO A 105 20.85 -4.18 -13.89
C PRO A 105 22.19 -4.93 -13.84
N ALA A 106 22.71 -5.15 -12.64
CA ALA A 106 23.92 -5.93 -12.44
C ALA A 106 23.64 -7.43 -12.67
N ASP A 107 24.41 -8.06 -13.54
CA ASP A 107 24.29 -9.48 -13.88
C ASP A 107 24.69 -10.38 -12.70
N GLY A 108 23.80 -11.28 -12.28
CA GLY A 108 24.07 -12.30 -11.25
C GLY A 108 22.88 -12.69 -10.37
N ILE A 109 22.94 -13.88 -9.77
CA ILE A 109 21.93 -14.35 -8.80
C ILE A 109 22.07 -13.60 -7.46
N VAL A 110 23.32 -13.30 -7.06
CA VAL A 110 23.64 -12.58 -5.82
C VAL A 110 23.18 -11.12 -5.89
N SER A 111 23.36 -10.45 -7.03
CA SER A 111 22.88 -9.08 -7.24
C SER A 111 21.35 -9.01 -7.22
N LYS A 112 20.66 -9.98 -7.84
CA LYS A 112 19.19 -10.11 -7.77
C LYS A 112 18.69 -10.29 -6.35
N ALA A 113 19.30 -11.19 -5.57
CA ALA A 113 18.95 -11.40 -4.17
C ALA A 113 19.22 -10.13 -3.31
N ARG A 114 20.35 -9.45 -3.52
CA ARG A 114 20.68 -8.19 -2.84
C ARG A 114 19.69 -7.08 -3.19
N ASN A 115 19.28 -6.96 -4.45
CA ASN A 115 18.31 -5.98 -4.90
C ASN A 115 16.91 -6.27 -4.36
N GLN A 116 16.49 -7.54 -4.31
CA GLN A 116 15.24 -7.92 -3.64
C GLN A 116 15.30 -7.61 -2.14
N LEU A 117 16.41 -7.89 -1.46
CA LEU A 117 16.60 -7.56 -0.06
C LEU A 117 16.57 -6.05 0.18
N ARG A 118 17.21 -5.24 -0.69
CA ARG A 118 17.15 -3.77 -0.64
C ARG A 118 15.75 -3.24 -0.91
N GLN A 119 15.01 -3.81 -1.86
CA GLN A 119 13.61 -3.44 -2.12
C GLN A 119 12.71 -3.77 -0.94
N LEU A 120 12.90 -4.94 -0.30
CA LEU A 120 12.22 -5.32 0.94
C LEU A 120 12.60 -4.42 2.13
N ALA A 121 13.87 -4.01 2.23
CA ALA A 121 14.32 -3.05 3.24
C ALA A 121 13.78 -1.63 2.99
N GLY A 122 13.70 -1.18 1.74
CA GLY A 122 13.10 0.10 1.35
C GLY A 122 11.58 0.13 1.53
N LEU A 123 10.91 -1.02 1.35
CA LEU A 123 9.51 -1.24 1.75
C LEU A 123 9.30 -1.06 3.26
N ALA A 124 10.31 -1.42 4.05
CA ALA A 124 10.28 -1.43 5.51
C ALA A 124 10.55 -0.06 6.16
N LEU A 125 11.42 0.76 5.58
CA LEU A 125 11.91 2.00 6.21
C LEU A 125 11.22 3.30 5.75
N GLY A 126 10.39 3.27 4.69
CA GLY A 126 9.76 4.48 4.14
C GLY A 126 10.73 5.55 3.63
N SER A 127 12.03 5.25 3.63
CA SER A 127 13.12 6.13 3.22
C SER A 127 13.05 6.38 1.72
N GLY A 128 12.56 7.56 1.35
CA GLY A 128 12.48 8.03 -0.05
C GLY A 128 11.13 8.64 -0.43
N VAL A 129 10.05 8.37 0.30
CA VAL A 129 8.72 8.94 -0.04
C VAL A 129 8.66 10.45 0.24
N PHE A 130 9.22 10.92 1.35
CA PHE A 130 9.20 12.35 1.70
C PHE A 130 9.95 13.23 0.69
N PRO A 131 11.17 12.87 0.24
CA PRO A 131 11.84 13.59 -0.85
C PRO A 131 11.00 13.66 -2.13
N ASN A 132 10.37 12.55 -2.56
CA ASN A 132 9.55 12.53 -3.78
C ASN A 132 8.32 13.44 -3.67
N ILE A 133 7.66 13.46 -2.51
CA ILE A 133 6.55 14.39 -2.23
C ILE A 133 7.04 15.85 -2.26
N ALA A 134 8.16 16.13 -1.60
CA ALA A 134 8.76 17.46 -1.54
C ALA A 134 9.11 17.98 -2.95
N GLU A 135 9.71 17.12 -3.78
CA GLU A 135 10.13 17.48 -5.13
C GLU A 135 8.95 17.73 -6.06
N ALA A 136 7.91 16.91 -5.99
CA ALA A 136 6.69 17.14 -6.77
C ALA A 136 5.94 18.40 -6.33
N TYR A 137 5.87 18.68 -5.03
CA TYR A 137 5.29 19.92 -4.54
C TYR A 137 6.13 21.15 -4.97
N ARG A 138 7.46 21.04 -4.92
CA ARG A 138 8.39 22.05 -5.46
C ARG A 138 8.20 22.29 -6.96
N PHE A 139 8.02 21.23 -7.75
CA PHE A 139 7.71 21.34 -9.17
C PHE A 139 6.44 22.18 -9.40
N LEU A 140 5.38 21.94 -8.62
CA LEU A 140 4.15 22.74 -8.71
C LEU A 140 4.40 24.21 -8.34
N VAL A 141 5.13 24.48 -7.26
CA VAL A 141 5.44 25.85 -6.81
C VAL A 141 6.18 26.64 -7.90
N ASN A 142 7.14 25.99 -8.57
CA ASN A 142 7.95 26.64 -9.61
C ASN A 142 7.24 26.75 -10.97
N THR A 143 6.26 25.90 -11.24
CA THR A 143 5.71 25.74 -12.59
C THR A 143 4.31 26.31 -12.73
N TYR A 144 3.47 26.22 -11.69
CA TYR A 144 2.05 26.55 -11.77
C TYR A 144 1.82 28.01 -12.14
N GLN A 145 0.91 28.21 -13.09
CA GLN A 145 0.36 29.51 -13.46
C GLN A 145 -1.14 29.49 -13.21
N ARG A 146 -1.69 30.67 -12.87
CA ARG A 146 -3.11 30.80 -12.59
C ARG A 146 -3.94 30.33 -13.80
N GLY A 147 -4.85 29.38 -13.56
CA GLY A 147 -5.69 28.78 -14.60
C GLY A 147 -5.18 27.42 -15.09
N ASP A 148 -3.99 26.97 -14.68
CA ASP A 148 -3.55 25.61 -14.98
C ASP A 148 -4.42 24.56 -14.25
N ARG A 149 -4.63 23.41 -14.90
CA ARG A 149 -5.26 22.24 -14.31
C ARG A 149 -4.21 21.24 -13.85
N ILE A 150 -4.31 20.77 -12.60
CA ILE A 150 -3.38 19.79 -12.02
C ILE A 150 -3.98 18.38 -12.13
N TYR A 151 -3.28 17.49 -12.81
CA TYR A 151 -3.56 16.07 -12.90
C TYR A 151 -2.50 15.29 -12.12
N LEU A 152 -2.92 14.46 -11.18
CA LEU A 152 -2.05 13.62 -10.37
C LEU A 152 -2.39 12.16 -10.64
N PHE A 153 -1.42 11.40 -11.14
CA PHE A 153 -1.56 9.96 -11.33
C PHE A 153 -0.54 9.19 -10.52
N GLY A 154 -0.92 8.04 -9.99
CA GLY A 154 0.08 7.15 -9.42
C GLY A 154 -0.37 5.73 -9.19
N PHE A 155 0.61 4.85 -9.03
CA PHE A 155 0.40 3.43 -8.73
C PHE A 155 1.05 3.06 -7.40
N SER A 156 0.36 2.28 -6.55
CA SER A 156 0.94 1.72 -5.32
C SER A 156 1.43 2.81 -4.34
N ARG A 157 2.74 2.83 -4.05
CA ARG A 157 3.42 3.91 -3.31
C ARG A 157 3.43 5.23 -4.07
N GLY A 158 3.50 5.20 -5.40
CA GLY A 158 3.29 6.38 -6.23
C GLY A 158 1.88 6.95 -6.08
N ALA A 159 0.85 6.09 -5.98
CA ALA A 159 -0.51 6.54 -5.66
C ALA A 159 -0.60 7.19 -4.28
N PHE A 160 0.14 6.67 -3.30
CA PHE A 160 0.29 7.31 -1.99
C PHE A 160 0.93 8.69 -2.12
N THR A 161 2.01 8.83 -2.88
CA THR A 161 2.68 10.12 -3.16
C THR A 161 1.73 11.10 -3.83
N ALA A 162 1.03 10.68 -4.90
CA ALA A 162 0.04 11.50 -5.61
C ALA A 162 -1.03 12.05 -4.66
N ARG A 163 -1.58 11.19 -3.80
CA ARG A 163 -2.60 11.57 -2.82
C ARG A 163 -2.05 12.44 -1.68
N ALA A 164 -0.78 12.25 -1.31
CA ALA A 164 -0.12 13.10 -0.33
C ALA A 164 0.12 14.50 -0.88
N VAL A 165 0.60 14.63 -2.12
CA VAL A 165 0.74 15.92 -2.83
C VAL A 165 -0.62 16.62 -2.96
N ALA A 166 -1.66 15.89 -3.37
CA ALA A 166 -3.03 16.40 -3.40
C ALA A 166 -3.47 16.89 -2.00
N GLY A 167 -3.15 16.12 -0.96
CA GLY A 167 -3.45 16.47 0.42
C GLY A 167 -2.69 17.70 0.92
N MET A 168 -1.43 17.90 0.50
CA MET A 168 -0.67 19.10 0.82
C MET A 168 -1.26 20.33 0.14
N LEU A 169 -1.66 20.25 -1.13
CA LEU A 169 -2.40 21.32 -1.81
C LEU A 169 -3.72 21.63 -1.12
N ASN A 170 -4.42 20.61 -0.60
CA ASN A 170 -5.64 20.81 0.17
C ASN A 170 -5.39 21.52 1.51
N MET A 171 -4.28 21.15 2.18
CA MET A 171 -3.96 21.59 3.53
C MET A 171 -3.31 22.97 3.57
N TYR A 172 -2.38 23.24 2.67
CA TYR A 172 -1.53 24.44 2.67
C TYR A 172 -1.81 25.36 1.48
N GLY A 173 -2.57 24.91 0.47
CA GLY A 173 -2.57 25.57 -0.84
C GLY A 173 -1.25 25.36 -1.57
N LEU A 174 -0.98 26.21 -2.56
CA LEU A 174 0.32 26.32 -3.21
C LEU A 174 1.08 27.50 -2.61
N ILE A 175 2.23 27.21 -2.02
CA ILE A 175 3.10 28.26 -1.46
C ILE A 175 3.72 29.12 -2.56
N HIS A 176 4.13 30.33 -2.19
CA HIS A 176 4.97 31.19 -3.02
C HIS A 176 6.40 30.64 -3.09
N THR A 177 7.15 31.09 -4.10
CA THR A 177 8.53 30.67 -4.36
C THR A 177 9.50 31.01 -3.22
N GLU A 178 9.21 32.05 -2.44
CA GLU A 178 9.96 32.46 -1.24
C GLU A 178 9.83 31.41 -0.12
N GLY A 179 8.74 30.63 -0.13
CA GLY A 179 8.49 29.54 0.82
C GLY A 179 9.18 28.23 0.47
N LEU A 180 9.93 28.13 -0.64
CA LEU A 180 10.61 26.89 -1.06
C LEU A 180 11.43 26.20 0.04
N PRO A 181 12.17 26.92 0.92
CA PRO A 181 12.89 26.30 2.04
C PRO A 181 11.97 25.62 3.07
N LEU A 182 10.68 26.01 3.14
CA LEU A 182 9.72 25.45 4.09
C LEU A 182 9.19 24.07 3.67
N ILE A 183 9.37 23.65 2.42
CA ILE A 183 8.73 22.44 1.87
C ILE A 183 9.01 21.21 2.72
N GLU A 184 10.23 21.01 3.21
CA GLU A 184 10.54 19.85 4.05
C GLU A 184 9.73 19.88 5.36
N THR A 185 9.62 21.05 5.98
CA THR A 185 8.80 21.27 7.18
C THR A 185 7.32 21.01 6.88
N LEU A 186 6.81 21.44 5.73
CA LEU A 186 5.43 21.19 5.31
C LEU A 186 5.15 19.69 5.14
N VAL A 187 6.06 18.95 4.49
CA VAL A 187 5.92 17.49 4.33
C VAL A 187 5.91 16.79 5.69
N ARG A 188 6.86 17.11 6.57
CA ARG A 188 6.93 16.51 7.92
C ARG A 188 5.69 16.82 8.75
N THR A 189 5.21 18.07 8.70
CA THR A 189 4.02 18.52 9.41
C THR A 189 2.74 17.92 8.83
N TYR A 190 2.70 17.66 7.52
CA TYR A 190 1.60 16.96 6.89
C TYR A 190 1.45 15.55 7.47
N PHE A 191 2.54 14.81 7.65
CA PHE A 191 2.52 13.45 8.19
C PHE A 191 2.45 13.36 9.73
N ALA A 192 2.52 14.50 10.43
CA ALA A 192 2.38 14.52 11.88
C ALA A 192 0.93 14.19 12.33
N PRO A 193 0.75 13.56 13.50
CA PRO A 193 -0.56 13.38 14.12
C PRO A 193 -1.34 14.69 14.21
N SER A 194 -2.67 14.65 14.09
CA SER A 194 -3.50 15.85 14.05
C SER A 194 -3.49 16.66 15.35
N ASP A 195 -3.28 15.99 16.47
CA ASP A 195 -3.13 16.54 17.81
C ASP A 195 -1.68 16.98 18.13
N HIS A 196 -0.73 16.68 17.24
CA HIS A 196 0.66 17.08 17.42
C HIS A 196 0.82 18.60 17.39
N LYS A 197 1.64 19.11 18.31
CA LYS A 197 2.03 20.53 18.37
C LYS A 197 3.43 20.71 17.81
N ASN A 198 3.76 21.94 17.39
CA ASN A 198 5.13 22.30 17.02
C ASN A 198 6.12 22.06 18.18
N GLN A 199 7.43 22.15 17.92
CA GLN A 199 8.47 21.91 18.93
C GLN A 199 8.34 22.81 20.18
N ALA A 200 7.81 24.03 20.01
CA ALA A 200 7.53 24.94 21.12
C ALA A 200 6.25 24.60 21.91
N GLY A 201 5.44 23.63 21.46
CA GLY A 201 4.17 23.25 22.09
C GLY A 201 3.05 24.29 21.94
N THR A 202 3.21 25.28 21.07
CA THR A 202 2.36 26.48 20.98
C THR A 202 1.31 26.41 19.87
N LYS A 203 1.64 25.87 18.69
CA LYS A 203 0.72 25.80 17.55
C LYS A 203 0.36 24.35 17.23
N SER A 204 -0.94 24.09 17.06
CA SER A 204 -1.42 22.81 16.51
C SER A 204 -1.09 22.70 15.02
N ARG A 205 -1.11 21.47 14.49
CA ARG A 205 -0.97 21.22 13.05
C ARG A 205 -1.94 22.05 12.20
N LYS A 206 -3.19 22.23 12.65
CA LYS A 206 -4.20 23.06 11.97
C LYS A 206 -3.83 24.54 11.99
N ALA A 207 -3.41 25.07 13.15
CA ALA A 207 -3.00 26.46 13.28
C ALA A 207 -1.77 26.77 12.42
N PHE A 208 -0.80 25.86 12.35
CA PHE A 208 0.34 25.98 11.45
C PHE A 208 -0.06 25.98 9.98
N ALA A 209 -0.98 25.10 9.56
CA ALA A 209 -1.47 25.09 8.19
C ALA A 209 -2.16 26.40 7.79
N GLN A 210 -2.93 26.99 8.72
CA GLN A 210 -3.57 28.29 8.51
C GLN A 210 -2.53 29.41 8.37
N ASP A 211 -1.51 29.42 9.25
CA ASP A 211 -0.38 30.38 9.18
C ASP A 211 0.35 30.32 7.83
N VAL A 212 0.53 29.12 7.27
CA VAL A 212 1.11 28.92 5.94
C VAL A 212 0.19 29.48 4.86
N ILE A 213 -1.12 29.23 4.94
CA ILE A 213 -2.10 29.76 3.98
C ILE A 213 -2.10 31.28 3.96
N ASP A 214 -2.07 31.91 5.14
CA ASP A 214 -2.24 33.35 5.29
C ASP A 214 -0.98 34.14 4.89
N ASN A 215 0.20 33.57 5.10
CA ASN A 215 1.47 34.30 4.95
C ASN A 215 2.37 33.80 3.81
N PHE A 216 2.19 32.55 3.37
CA PHE A 216 3.14 31.89 2.46
C PHE A 216 2.49 31.26 1.24
N SER A 217 1.17 31.31 1.08
CA SER A 217 0.47 30.66 -0.03
C SER A 217 -0.44 31.59 -0.83
N LEU A 218 -0.78 31.15 -2.04
CA LEU A 218 -1.83 31.72 -2.89
C LEU A 218 -3.24 31.45 -2.34
N GLY A 219 -3.42 31.57 -1.03
CA GLY A 219 -4.55 31.01 -0.29
C GLY A 219 -4.62 29.49 -0.45
N ARG A 220 -5.80 28.90 -0.22
CA ARG A 220 -6.07 27.51 -0.62
C ARG A 220 -6.37 27.48 -2.12
N THR A 221 -5.39 27.74 -2.97
CA THR A 221 -5.45 27.52 -4.43
C THR A 221 -4.16 26.87 -4.91
N PRO A 222 -4.13 26.13 -6.02
CA PRO A 222 -5.24 25.77 -6.93
C PRO A 222 -6.10 24.60 -6.44
N LEU A 223 -7.16 24.27 -7.21
CA LEU A 223 -7.87 23.00 -7.10
C LEU A 223 -7.00 21.86 -7.68
N VAL A 224 -7.18 20.65 -7.17
CA VAL A 224 -6.66 19.45 -7.84
C VAL A 224 -7.71 18.98 -8.84
N HIS A 225 -7.45 19.15 -10.13
CA HIS A 225 -8.41 18.87 -11.19
C HIS A 225 -8.71 17.37 -11.30
N PHE A 226 -7.67 16.52 -11.36
CA PHE A 226 -7.86 15.08 -11.48
C PHE A 226 -6.89 14.30 -10.59
N VAL A 227 -7.40 13.31 -9.85
CA VAL A 227 -6.58 12.33 -9.12
C VAL A 227 -6.92 10.94 -9.66
N GLY A 228 -6.01 10.35 -10.43
CA GLY A 228 -6.15 9.02 -11.02
C GLY A 228 -5.18 8.04 -10.41
N VAL A 229 -5.65 7.13 -9.56
CA VAL A 229 -4.77 6.21 -8.82
C VAL A 229 -5.07 4.76 -9.11
N TRP A 230 -4.01 3.96 -9.24
CA TRP A 230 -4.06 2.52 -9.24
C TRP A 230 -3.61 1.98 -7.89
N ASP A 231 -4.52 1.30 -7.22
CA ASP A 231 -4.32 0.45 -6.06
C ASP A 231 -3.49 1.08 -4.94
N THR A 232 -3.96 2.21 -4.41
CA THR A 232 -3.26 2.95 -3.34
C THR A 232 -3.08 2.06 -2.12
N VAL A 233 -1.85 1.93 -1.59
CA VAL A 233 -1.60 1.24 -0.32
C VAL A 233 -1.88 2.15 0.89
N GLU A 234 -2.47 1.60 1.96
CA GLU A 234 -2.86 2.37 3.15
C GLU A 234 -1.71 3.01 3.90
N ALA A 235 -0.61 2.27 4.04
CA ALA A 235 0.55 2.71 4.78
C ALA A 235 1.84 2.23 4.12
N ILE A 236 2.91 2.98 4.34
CA ILE A 236 4.26 2.63 3.91
C ILE A 236 5.11 2.39 5.17
N GLY A 237 5.88 1.31 5.19
CA GLY A 237 6.75 0.92 6.30
C GLY A 237 6.31 -0.36 7.05
N LEU A 238 7.17 -0.82 7.97
CA LEU A 238 6.88 -1.97 8.84
C LEU A 238 5.90 -1.58 9.96
N GLY A 239 4.63 -1.97 9.82
CA GLY A 239 3.66 -1.93 10.93
C GLY A 239 4.23 -2.60 12.20
N GLY A 240 4.17 -1.89 13.32
CA GLY A 240 4.79 -2.24 14.60
C GLY A 240 6.04 -1.43 14.95
N VAL A 241 6.85 -1.04 13.95
CA VAL A 241 8.08 -0.22 14.14
C VAL A 241 7.93 1.21 13.59
N GLY A 242 6.82 1.49 12.89
CA GLY A 242 6.45 2.81 12.41
C GLY A 242 5.91 2.74 10.97
N SER A 243 4.61 2.96 10.80
CA SER A 243 3.99 3.04 9.47
C SER A 243 3.55 4.47 9.19
N ILE A 244 3.92 5.01 8.03
CA ILE A 244 3.48 6.33 7.60
C ILE A 244 2.14 6.15 6.88
N LYS A 245 1.09 6.81 7.38
CA LYS A 245 -0.22 6.88 6.75
C LYS A 245 -0.43 8.26 6.15
N ILE A 246 -1.18 8.33 5.05
CA ILE A 246 -1.63 9.64 4.51
C ILE A 246 -2.48 10.31 5.60
N SER A 247 -2.14 11.56 5.95
CA SER A 247 -2.82 12.26 7.04
C SER A 247 -4.12 12.94 6.64
N ASN A 248 -4.39 13.07 5.34
CA ASN A 248 -5.63 13.63 4.84
C ASN A 248 -6.80 12.63 5.04
N SER A 249 -8.00 13.17 5.25
CA SER A 249 -9.26 12.41 5.42
C SER A 249 -9.50 11.44 4.26
N ARG A 250 -10.35 10.42 4.44
CA ARG A 250 -10.81 9.57 3.33
C ARG A 250 -12.01 10.19 2.60
N GLY A 251 -12.90 10.88 3.32
CA GLY A 251 -14.07 11.56 2.74
C GLY A 251 -13.80 12.90 2.07
N PHE A 252 -14.83 13.44 1.41
CA PHE A 252 -14.72 14.57 0.48
C PHE A 252 -15.24 15.92 1.00
N ALA A 253 -15.69 15.98 2.26
CA ALA A 253 -16.34 17.17 2.83
C ALA A 253 -15.50 18.46 2.69
N ASP A 254 -14.18 18.35 2.87
CA ASP A 254 -13.22 19.46 2.80
C ASP A 254 -12.16 19.26 1.70
N LYS A 255 -12.38 18.29 0.79
CA LYS A 255 -11.42 17.99 -0.29
C LYS A 255 -11.66 18.89 -1.49
N ARG A 256 -10.65 19.67 -1.82
CA ARG A 256 -10.56 20.52 -3.01
C ARG A 256 -10.12 19.74 -4.26
N PHE A 257 -10.67 18.53 -4.40
CA PHE A 257 -10.45 17.62 -5.52
C PHE A 257 -11.70 17.64 -6.41
N VAL A 258 -11.51 17.83 -7.71
CA VAL A 258 -12.61 17.98 -8.67
C VAL A 258 -13.04 16.60 -9.20
N HIS A 259 -12.12 15.85 -9.81
CA HIS A 259 -12.38 14.50 -10.31
C HIS A 259 -11.43 13.48 -9.66
N VAL A 260 -11.97 12.38 -9.14
CA VAL A 260 -11.18 11.29 -8.55
C VAL A 260 -11.54 9.95 -9.17
N ARG A 261 -10.52 9.18 -9.56
CA ARG A 261 -10.62 7.81 -10.07
C ARG A 261 -9.68 6.90 -9.30
N HIS A 262 -10.20 5.79 -8.80
CA HIS A 262 -9.40 4.79 -8.09
C HIS A 262 -9.69 3.37 -8.57
N ALA A 263 -8.74 2.78 -9.30
CA ALA A 263 -8.78 1.36 -9.66
C ALA A 263 -8.15 0.52 -8.55
N MET A 264 -8.89 -0.43 -7.98
CA MET A 264 -8.41 -1.28 -6.88
C MET A 264 -8.33 -2.74 -7.29
N SER A 265 -7.33 -3.47 -6.80
CA SER A 265 -7.18 -4.90 -7.05
C SER A 265 -8.10 -5.73 -6.16
N LEU A 266 -8.93 -6.58 -6.76
CA LEU A 266 -9.89 -7.41 -6.03
C LEU A 266 -9.23 -8.62 -5.34
N PHE A 267 -8.19 -9.18 -5.96
CA PHE A 267 -7.62 -10.46 -5.54
C PHE A 267 -6.25 -10.34 -4.88
N GLU A 268 -5.74 -9.13 -4.66
CA GLU A 268 -4.55 -8.92 -3.83
C GLU A 268 -4.82 -9.37 -2.40
N SER A 269 -3.90 -10.13 -1.83
CA SER A 269 -4.08 -10.74 -0.52
C SER A 269 -2.97 -10.51 0.48
N ARG A 270 -1.91 -9.77 0.12
CA ARG A 270 -0.85 -9.44 1.05
C ARG A 270 -1.33 -8.34 1.98
N SER A 271 -1.26 -8.60 3.29
CA SER A 271 -1.75 -7.68 4.33
C SER A 271 -1.12 -6.28 4.22
N LYS A 272 0.16 -6.21 3.84
CA LYS A 272 0.92 -4.96 3.66
C LYS A 272 0.47 -4.14 2.45
N TYR A 273 -0.35 -4.72 1.57
CA TYR A 273 -0.95 -4.07 0.41
C TYR A 273 -2.46 -3.81 0.63
N ALA A 274 -2.89 -3.62 1.88
CA ALA A 274 -4.25 -3.17 2.18
C ALA A 274 -4.54 -1.85 1.44
N PRO A 275 -5.68 -1.75 0.74
CA PRO A 275 -5.98 -0.59 -0.08
C PRO A 275 -6.45 0.59 0.77
N ARG A 276 -5.97 1.80 0.47
CA ARG A 276 -6.52 3.03 1.03
C ARG A 276 -7.76 3.46 0.28
N ARG A 277 -8.95 3.10 0.74
CA ARG A 277 -10.20 3.51 0.10
C ARG A 277 -10.47 5.01 0.27
N TYR A 278 -11.20 5.59 -0.66
CA TYR A 278 -11.94 6.83 -0.43
C TYR A 278 -13.31 6.49 0.15
N ASP A 279 -13.88 7.41 0.94
CA ASP A 279 -15.28 7.29 1.38
C ASP A 279 -16.17 7.84 0.27
N ASP A 280 -17.38 7.29 0.12
CA ASP A 280 -18.36 7.82 -0.83
C ASP A 280 -18.68 9.28 -0.48
N PRO A 281 -18.53 10.24 -1.42
CA PRO A 281 -18.72 11.66 -1.14
C PRO A 281 -20.17 12.07 -0.84
N ASP A 282 -21.18 11.27 -1.21
CA ASP A 282 -22.60 11.66 -1.21
C ASP A 282 -22.78 13.06 -1.84
N PHE A 283 -22.33 13.23 -3.09
CA PHE A 283 -22.43 14.51 -3.80
C PHE A 283 -23.88 14.82 -4.15
N THR A 284 -24.31 16.06 -3.89
CA THR A 284 -25.62 16.53 -4.35
C THR A 284 -25.68 16.55 -5.88
N ALA A 285 -26.88 16.57 -6.45
CA ALA A 285 -27.06 16.67 -7.90
C ALA A 285 -26.39 17.92 -8.51
N GLU A 286 -26.22 18.99 -7.73
CA GLU A 286 -25.50 20.18 -8.15
C GLU A 286 -23.98 19.96 -8.14
N GLU A 287 -23.44 19.37 -7.07
CA GLU A 287 -22.01 19.04 -6.98
C GLU A 287 -21.59 18.07 -8.08
N GLN A 288 -22.42 17.08 -8.42
CA GLN A 288 -22.15 16.09 -9.46
C GLN A 288 -21.95 16.70 -10.86
N ARG A 289 -22.40 17.94 -11.11
CA ARG A 289 -22.17 18.65 -12.38
C ARG A 289 -20.73 19.14 -12.54
N TRP A 290 -20.05 19.37 -11.42
CA TRP A 290 -18.72 20.00 -11.38
C TRP A 290 -17.66 19.10 -10.76
N ARG A 291 -18.09 18.03 -10.08
CA ARG A 291 -17.21 17.12 -9.34
C ARG A 291 -17.65 15.71 -9.60
N SER A 292 -16.68 14.80 -9.67
CA SER A 292 -16.99 13.38 -9.89
C SER A 292 -16.05 12.47 -9.13
N TYR A 293 -16.57 11.34 -8.70
CA TYR A 293 -15.83 10.30 -8.00
C TYR A 293 -16.22 8.95 -8.57
N ASP A 294 -15.23 8.11 -8.83
CA ASP A 294 -15.45 6.71 -9.18
C ASP A 294 -14.32 5.85 -8.64
N GLN A 295 -14.68 4.77 -7.94
CA GLN A 295 -13.75 3.82 -7.35
C GLN A 295 -14.27 2.42 -7.63
N ARG A 296 -13.45 1.61 -8.30
CA ARG A 296 -13.86 0.30 -8.82
C ARG A 296 -12.90 -0.80 -8.45
N TRP A 297 -13.44 -1.98 -8.21
CA TRP A 297 -12.66 -3.21 -8.03
C TRP A 297 -12.46 -3.91 -9.37
N PHE A 298 -11.21 -4.06 -9.79
CA PHE A 298 -10.80 -4.75 -11.00
C PHE A 298 -10.27 -6.15 -10.71
N ARG A 299 -10.33 -7.03 -11.71
CA ARG A 299 -9.74 -8.37 -11.63
C ARG A 299 -8.23 -8.27 -11.41
N GLY A 300 -7.70 -9.21 -10.64
CA GLY A 300 -6.27 -9.41 -10.48
C GLY A 300 -5.70 -8.96 -9.14
N VAL A 301 -4.39 -9.20 -8.98
CA VAL A 301 -3.60 -8.73 -7.83
C VAL A 301 -3.04 -7.33 -8.08
N HIS A 302 -2.27 -6.78 -7.14
CA HIS A 302 -1.78 -5.39 -7.18
C HIS A 302 -1.22 -4.92 -8.54
N SER A 303 -0.29 -5.71 -9.10
CA SER A 303 0.34 -5.42 -10.39
C SER A 303 -0.49 -5.83 -11.62
N ASP A 304 -1.54 -6.65 -11.45
CA ASP A 304 -2.51 -6.85 -12.53
C ASP A 304 -3.40 -5.61 -12.73
N VAL A 305 -3.53 -4.75 -11.71
CA VAL A 305 -4.25 -3.47 -11.81
C VAL A 305 -3.33 -2.31 -12.15
N GLY A 306 -2.10 -2.29 -11.63
CA GLY A 306 -1.16 -1.19 -11.86
C GLY A 306 -0.14 -1.38 -12.98
N GLY A 307 -0.04 -2.58 -13.57
CA GLY A 307 1.04 -2.96 -14.48
C GLY A 307 2.27 -3.50 -13.75
N SER A 308 3.39 -3.72 -14.47
CA SER A 308 4.64 -4.43 -14.08
C SER A 308 4.76 -5.92 -14.43
N TYR A 309 3.73 -6.52 -15.04
CA TYR A 309 3.85 -7.87 -15.60
C TYR A 309 4.03 -7.84 -17.11
N ALA A 310 4.75 -8.83 -17.65
CA ALA A 310 4.91 -8.98 -19.10
C ALA A 310 3.59 -9.41 -19.77
N ARG A 311 2.76 -10.19 -19.06
CA ARG A 311 1.38 -10.48 -19.47
C ARG A 311 0.49 -9.42 -18.84
N ASP A 312 0.17 -8.39 -19.59
CA ASP A 312 -0.38 -7.15 -19.08
C ASP A 312 -1.84 -6.91 -19.45
N GLY A 313 -2.52 -7.90 -20.05
CA GLY A 313 -3.91 -7.80 -20.49
C GLY A 313 -4.89 -7.32 -19.41
N LEU A 314 -4.73 -7.77 -18.16
CA LEU A 314 -5.53 -7.26 -17.03
C LEU A 314 -5.21 -5.79 -16.71
N SER A 315 -3.93 -5.39 -16.72
CA SER A 315 -3.53 -4.01 -16.42
C SER A 315 -3.86 -3.04 -17.55
N ASN A 316 -3.93 -3.52 -18.79
CA ASN A 316 -4.35 -2.71 -19.93
C ASN A 316 -5.86 -2.38 -19.86
N LEU A 317 -6.69 -3.24 -19.26
CA LEU A 317 -8.10 -2.91 -18.99
C LEU A 317 -8.24 -1.72 -18.04
N THR A 318 -7.48 -1.73 -16.94
CA THR A 318 -7.53 -0.66 -15.94
C THR A 318 -6.87 0.63 -16.45
N LEU A 319 -5.88 0.52 -17.34
CA LEU A 319 -5.29 1.65 -18.04
C LEU A 319 -6.29 2.29 -19.01
N ALA A 320 -6.96 1.47 -19.82
CA ALA A 320 -7.98 1.95 -20.76
C ALA A 320 -9.08 2.73 -20.04
N TRP A 321 -9.63 2.16 -18.95
CA TRP A 321 -10.60 2.86 -18.11
C TRP A 321 -10.08 4.19 -17.58
N MET A 322 -8.89 4.21 -16.95
CA MET A 322 -8.34 5.45 -16.41
C MET A 322 -8.09 6.50 -17.49
N VAL A 323 -7.64 6.08 -18.67
CA VAL A 323 -7.42 6.94 -19.83
C VAL A 323 -8.73 7.55 -20.30
N ASP A 324 -9.78 6.76 -20.47
CA ASP A 324 -11.09 7.24 -20.91
C ASP A 324 -11.66 8.25 -19.91
N GLU A 325 -11.58 7.96 -18.61
CA GLU A 325 -12.02 8.87 -17.55
C GLU A 325 -11.21 10.18 -17.56
N ALA A 326 -9.88 10.11 -17.67
CA ALA A 326 -9.05 11.30 -17.68
C ALA A 326 -9.25 12.16 -18.94
N ARG A 327 -9.45 11.52 -20.10
CA ARG A 327 -9.75 12.20 -21.38
C ARG A 327 -11.07 12.93 -21.34
N ALA A 328 -12.10 12.30 -20.76
CA ALA A 328 -13.40 12.94 -20.56
C ALA A 328 -13.29 14.23 -19.74
N HIS A 329 -12.24 14.36 -18.92
CA HIS A 329 -11.93 15.55 -18.12
C HIS A 329 -10.74 16.36 -18.66
N GLY A 330 -10.45 16.28 -19.96
CA GLY A 330 -9.53 17.19 -20.67
C GLY A 330 -8.06 16.77 -20.73
N LEU A 331 -7.71 15.54 -20.30
CA LEU A 331 -6.35 15.03 -20.50
C LEU A 331 -6.12 14.67 -21.98
N ARG A 332 -5.02 15.15 -22.56
CA ARG A 332 -4.63 14.81 -23.94
C ARG A 332 -3.70 13.61 -23.95
N VAL A 333 -4.12 12.56 -24.64
CA VAL A 333 -3.35 11.33 -24.84
C VAL A 333 -3.48 10.84 -26.27
N ASP A 334 -2.42 10.24 -26.78
CA ASP A 334 -2.38 9.48 -28.02
C ASP A 334 -2.86 8.04 -27.75
N THR A 335 -4.14 7.78 -28.01
CA THR A 335 -4.74 6.46 -27.78
C THR A 335 -4.31 5.41 -28.79
N SER A 336 -3.62 5.77 -29.88
CA SER A 336 -3.05 4.76 -30.80
C SER A 336 -1.98 3.90 -30.12
N ARG A 337 -1.40 4.40 -29.02
CA ARG A 337 -0.42 3.69 -28.19
C ARG A 337 -1.04 2.82 -27.10
N LEU A 338 -2.36 2.91 -26.90
CA LEU A 338 -3.07 2.11 -25.92
C LEU A 338 -3.15 0.67 -26.40
N GLN A 339 -2.52 -0.24 -25.66
CA GLN A 339 -2.62 -1.67 -25.93
C GLN A 339 -3.98 -2.21 -25.48
N PRO A 340 -4.58 -3.16 -26.20
CA PRO A 340 -5.85 -3.75 -25.80
C PRO A 340 -5.71 -4.49 -24.47
N GLY A 341 -6.75 -4.38 -23.65
CA GLY A 341 -6.93 -5.23 -22.47
C GLY A 341 -7.55 -6.58 -22.82
N ASP A 342 -7.35 -7.56 -21.95
CA ASP A 342 -7.92 -8.90 -22.10
C ASP A 342 -8.39 -9.44 -20.74
N PRO A 343 -9.72 -9.60 -20.52
CA PRO A 343 -10.26 -10.10 -19.26
C PRO A 343 -10.04 -11.61 -19.07
N LEU A 344 -9.62 -12.34 -20.12
CA LEU A 344 -9.28 -13.75 -20.06
C LEU A 344 -7.83 -14.00 -19.65
N THR A 345 -7.01 -12.94 -19.61
CA THR A 345 -5.61 -13.03 -19.19
C THR A 345 -5.52 -13.67 -17.80
N ALA A 346 -4.72 -14.73 -17.71
CA ALA A 346 -4.53 -15.46 -16.48
C ALA A 346 -3.92 -14.54 -15.41
N MET A 347 -4.60 -14.46 -14.27
CA MET A 347 -4.19 -13.66 -13.11
C MET A 347 -2.82 -14.11 -12.58
N HIS A 348 -2.02 -13.17 -12.07
CA HIS A 348 -0.77 -13.47 -11.37
C HIS A 348 -1.01 -13.72 -9.87
N ASP A 349 -0.08 -14.40 -9.21
CA ASP A 349 -0.18 -14.66 -7.76
C ASP A 349 1.16 -14.43 -7.07
N GLN A 350 1.37 -13.22 -6.54
CA GLN A 350 2.61 -12.88 -5.83
C GLN A 350 2.78 -13.62 -4.52
N ALA A 351 1.69 -14.08 -3.88
CA ALA A 351 1.81 -14.91 -2.69
C ALA A 351 2.27 -16.34 -3.04
N TYR A 352 2.04 -16.78 -4.27
CA TYR A 352 2.61 -18.02 -4.79
C TYR A 352 4.05 -17.85 -5.26
N ASP A 353 4.34 -16.80 -6.06
CA ASP A 353 5.67 -16.56 -6.60
C ASP A 353 6.69 -16.20 -5.51
N CYS A 354 6.22 -15.53 -4.45
CA CYS A 354 7.00 -15.09 -3.29
C CYS A 354 6.30 -15.50 -1.98
N PRO A 355 6.33 -16.79 -1.59
CA PRO A 355 5.53 -17.30 -0.48
C PRO A 355 5.93 -16.74 0.89
N TYR A 356 7.15 -16.21 1.02
CA TYR A 356 7.61 -15.51 2.23
C TYR A 356 6.73 -14.30 2.60
N TRP A 357 5.88 -13.79 1.69
CA TRP A 357 4.85 -12.81 2.05
C TRP A 357 3.92 -13.28 3.18
N VAL A 358 3.76 -14.59 3.36
CA VAL A 358 2.98 -15.17 4.45
C VAL A 358 3.55 -14.86 5.83
N TRP A 359 4.84 -14.55 5.93
CA TRP A 359 5.46 -14.09 7.19
C TRP A 359 4.95 -12.69 7.59
N THR A 360 4.58 -11.88 6.60
CA THR A 360 3.98 -10.55 6.82
C THR A 360 2.45 -10.60 6.87
N GLY A 361 1.88 -11.73 6.43
CA GLY A 361 0.48 -12.10 6.50
C GLY A 361 -0.33 -11.94 5.22
N LEU A 362 -1.33 -12.82 5.09
CA LEU A 362 -2.27 -12.82 3.98
C LEU A 362 -3.71 -12.62 4.46
N SER A 363 -4.44 -11.69 3.87
CA SER A 363 -5.85 -11.41 4.16
C SER A 363 -6.62 -11.06 2.89
N ALA A 364 -7.94 -11.23 2.92
CA ALA A 364 -8.82 -10.85 1.82
C ALA A 364 -9.07 -9.37 1.99
N ARG A 365 -9.17 -8.64 0.89
CA ARG A 365 -9.55 -7.24 0.97
C ARG A 365 -11.00 -7.14 1.40
N GLU A 366 -11.22 -6.32 2.43
CA GLU A 366 -12.56 -6.01 2.91
C GLU A 366 -13.33 -5.25 1.84
N ARG A 367 -14.61 -5.59 1.71
CA ARG A 367 -15.54 -4.99 0.75
C ARG A 367 -16.85 -4.67 1.42
N GLU A 368 -17.45 -3.58 0.97
CA GLU A 368 -18.81 -3.19 1.33
C GLU A 368 -19.80 -3.65 0.25
N ALA A 369 -21.07 -3.80 0.60
CA ALA A 369 -22.10 -4.20 -0.35
C ALA A 369 -22.32 -3.15 -1.47
N SER A 370 -22.00 -1.88 -1.19
CA SER A 370 -22.07 -0.76 -2.11
C SER A 370 -20.88 -0.66 -3.06
N ASP A 371 -19.84 -1.49 -2.88
CA ASP A 371 -18.64 -1.41 -3.70
C ASP A 371 -18.93 -1.77 -5.17
N PHE A 372 -18.51 -0.90 -6.08
CA PHE A 372 -18.61 -1.18 -7.51
C PHE A 372 -17.53 -2.18 -7.95
N ILE A 373 -17.97 -3.34 -8.43
CA ILE A 373 -17.11 -4.37 -9.02
C ILE A 373 -17.19 -4.21 -10.54
N ASP A 374 -16.06 -3.90 -11.15
CA ASP A 374 -15.98 -3.75 -12.59
C ASP A 374 -16.40 -5.06 -13.28
N PRO A 375 -17.15 -5.01 -14.40
CA PRO A 375 -17.58 -6.22 -15.10
C PRO A 375 -16.43 -7.17 -15.45
N THR A 376 -15.24 -6.63 -15.71
CA THR A 376 -14.02 -7.43 -16.00
C THR A 376 -13.52 -8.23 -14.79
N ALA A 377 -13.91 -7.83 -13.57
CA ALA A 377 -13.56 -8.49 -12.32
C ALA A 377 -14.41 -9.72 -12.00
N ARG A 378 -15.57 -9.86 -12.66
CA ARG A 378 -16.41 -11.05 -12.53
C ARG A 378 -15.78 -12.20 -13.33
N PRO A 379 -16.00 -13.48 -12.93
CA PRO A 379 -15.61 -14.60 -13.76
C PRO A 379 -16.25 -14.46 -15.14
N VAL A 380 -15.41 -14.36 -16.18
CA VAL A 380 -15.85 -14.40 -17.58
C VAL A 380 -15.70 -15.83 -18.06
N ASP A 381 -16.64 -16.32 -18.86
CA ASP A 381 -16.57 -17.66 -19.43
C ASP A 381 -15.24 -17.88 -20.16
N GLY A 382 -14.55 -18.96 -19.82
CA GLY A 382 -13.23 -19.30 -20.37
C GLY A 382 -12.03 -18.62 -19.70
N ALA A 383 -12.23 -17.63 -18.82
CA ALA A 383 -11.12 -17.03 -18.08
C ALA A 383 -10.71 -17.93 -16.91
N VAL A 384 -9.41 -18.19 -16.75
CA VAL A 384 -8.84 -18.99 -15.64
C VAL A 384 -9.34 -18.42 -14.30
N PRO A 385 -10.21 -19.12 -13.54
CA PRO A 385 -10.67 -18.62 -12.25
C PRO A 385 -9.48 -18.23 -11.37
N ALA A 386 -9.62 -17.18 -10.57
CA ALA A 386 -8.56 -16.68 -9.68
C ALA A 386 -7.94 -17.77 -8.78
N GLU A 387 -8.69 -18.84 -8.49
CA GLU A 387 -8.28 -20.00 -7.70
C GLU A 387 -7.51 -21.08 -8.48
N THR A 388 -7.42 -20.95 -9.82
CA THR A 388 -6.82 -21.94 -10.74
C THR A 388 -5.53 -21.46 -11.42
N VAL A 389 -4.94 -20.35 -10.93
CA VAL A 389 -3.66 -19.84 -11.45
C VAL A 389 -2.62 -20.98 -11.50
N PRO A 390 -2.03 -21.26 -12.68
CA PRO A 390 -1.16 -22.42 -12.86
C PRO A 390 0.06 -22.37 -11.94
N ARG A 391 0.27 -23.44 -11.19
CA ARG A 391 1.50 -23.68 -10.42
C ARG A 391 2.69 -23.69 -11.37
N THR A 392 3.57 -22.70 -11.32
CA THR A 392 4.82 -22.79 -12.07
C THR A 392 5.64 -23.96 -11.52
N LYS A 393 6.16 -24.81 -12.42
CA LYS A 393 6.84 -26.07 -12.07
C LYS A 393 8.11 -25.98 -11.18
N PRO A 394 8.92 -24.90 -11.12
CA PRO A 394 10.24 -24.98 -10.47
C PRO A 394 10.16 -25.14 -8.94
N TRP A 395 9.09 -24.67 -8.30
CA TRP A 395 8.98 -24.66 -6.84
C TRP A 395 8.72 -26.03 -6.20
N ARG A 396 8.32 -27.04 -6.98
CA ARG A 396 8.10 -28.41 -6.46
C ARG A 396 9.39 -29.03 -5.95
N TRP A 397 10.48 -28.91 -6.69
CA TRP A 397 11.77 -29.50 -6.33
C TRP A 397 12.44 -28.73 -5.18
N VAL A 398 12.36 -27.40 -5.21
CA VAL A 398 12.86 -26.55 -4.11
C VAL A 398 12.11 -26.87 -2.82
N GLY A 399 10.77 -27.00 -2.87
CA GLY A 399 9.97 -27.37 -1.70
C GLY A 399 10.32 -28.75 -1.14
N ILE A 400 10.57 -29.75 -2.00
CA ILE A 400 11.02 -31.09 -1.56
C ILE A 400 12.41 -31.01 -0.92
N ALA A 401 13.36 -30.31 -1.55
CA ALA A 401 14.70 -30.14 -1.02
C ALA A 401 14.68 -29.44 0.36
N LEU A 402 13.88 -28.38 0.52
CA LEU A 402 13.69 -27.69 1.79
C LEU A 402 13.00 -28.58 2.85
N ALA A 403 12.07 -29.46 2.44
CA ALA A 403 11.46 -30.43 3.36
C ALA A 403 12.51 -31.41 3.91
N ILE A 404 13.34 -31.97 3.03
CA ILE A 404 14.42 -32.89 3.40
C ILE A 404 15.44 -32.18 4.29
N ALA A 405 15.87 -30.98 3.90
CA ALA A 405 16.79 -30.17 4.70
C ALA A 405 16.23 -29.88 6.09
N THR A 406 14.94 -29.53 6.19
CA THR A 406 14.25 -29.30 7.47
C THR A 406 14.26 -30.55 8.34
N ALA A 407 13.98 -31.73 7.79
CA ALA A 407 13.99 -32.99 8.54
C ALA A 407 15.40 -33.36 9.03
N VAL A 408 16.43 -33.16 8.19
CA VAL A 408 17.83 -33.40 8.54
C VAL A 408 18.28 -32.43 9.64
N LEU A 409 18.04 -31.13 9.46
CA LEU A 409 18.40 -30.10 10.43
C LEU A 409 17.68 -30.31 11.76
N PHE A 410 16.39 -30.68 11.74
CA PHE A 410 15.65 -31.01 12.94
C PHE A 410 16.31 -32.18 13.70
N THR A 411 16.74 -33.21 12.98
CA THR A 411 17.43 -34.37 13.57
C THR A 411 18.77 -33.95 14.18
N ILE A 412 19.56 -33.12 13.48
CA ILE A 412 20.85 -32.61 13.97
C ILE A 412 20.65 -31.75 15.22
N THR A 413 19.72 -30.78 15.18
CA THR A 413 19.41 -29.91 16.33
C THR A 413 18.94 -30.73 17.53
N ALA A 414 18.09 -31.75 17.31
CA ALA A 414 17.61 -32.61 18.39
C ALA A 414 18.74 -33.44 19.04
N VAL A 415 19.65 -33.99 18.24
CA VAL A 415 20.81 -34.75 18.75
C VAL A 415 21.79 -33.83 19.48
N ALA A 416 22.11 -32.67 18.89
CA ALA A 416 23.01 -31.69 19.48
C ALA A 416 22.47 -31.12 20.81
N GLY A 417 21.17 -30.79 20.85
CA GLY A 417 20.51 -30.30 22.08
C GLY A 417 20.51 -31.34 23.20
N ARG A 418 20.21 -32.61 22.89
CA ARG A 418 20.30 -33.71 23.87
C ARG A 418 21.73 -33.94 24.37
N ALA A 419 22.73 -33.79 23.52
CA ALA A 419 24.13 -33.93 23.94
C ALA A 419 24.59 -32.74 24.81
N ALA A 420 23.93 -31.58 24.73
CA ALA A 420 24.29 -30.38 25.46
C ALA A 420 23.68 -30.29 26.87
N CYS A 421 22.59 -31.02 27.15
CA CYS A 421 21.82 -30.89 28.41
C CYS A 421 21.50 -32.25 29.06
N ASP A 422 21.59 -32.30 30.39
CA ASP A 422 21.19 -33.43 31.22
C ASP A 422 19.71 -33.31 31.63
N LEU A 423 18.95 -34.36 31.30
CA LEU A 423 17.52 -34.51 31.60
C LEU A 423 17.28 -35.42 32.82
N SER A 424 18.33 -35.90 33.49
CA SER A 424 18.24 -36.84 34.61
C SER A 424 17.36 -36.31 35.76
N ALA A 425 17.41 -35.00 36.02
CA ALA A 425 16.62 -34.32 37.03
C ALA A 425 15.23 -33.84 36.52
N ALA A 426 14.90 -34.09 35.25
CA ALA A 426 13.62 -33.68 34.69
C ALA A 426 12.43 -34.54 35.18
N PRO A 427 11.22 -33.95 35.32
CA PRO A 427 10.00 -34.67 35.65
C PRO A 427 9.73 -35.85 34.69
N GLY A 428 9.11 -36.92 35.21
CA GLY A 428 8.81 -38.12 34.42
C GLY A 428 7.98 -37.86 33.15
N TRP A 429 7.10 -36.86 33.18
CA TRP A 429 6.31 -36.46 32.01
C TRP A 429 7.16 -35.80 30.92
N VAL A 430 8.23 -35.07 31.26
CA VAL A 430 9.17 -34.51 30.28
C VAL A 430 9.95 -35.63 29.61
N LYS A 431 10.37 -36.63 30.39
CA LYS A 431 11.09 -37.82 29.90
C LYS A 431 10.21 -38.74 29.04
N SER A 432 8.89 -38.71 29.20
CA SER A 432 7.95 -39.54 28.44
C SER A 432 7.42 -38.89 27.16
N LEU A 433 7.72 -37.60 26.92
CA LEU A 433 7.37 -36.92 25.67
C LEU A 433 8.04 -37.61 24.45
N PRO A 434 7.45 -37.58 23.25
CA PRO A 434 8.15 -37.99 22.03
C PRO A 434 9.44 -37.16 21.83
N SER A 435 10.45 -37.73 21.16
CA SER A 435 11.78 -37.12 21.04
C SER A 435 11.80 -35.66 20.59
N GLY A 436 10.89 -35.27 19.69
CA GLY A 436 10.74 -33.87 19.24
C GLY A 436 10.17 -32.92 20.31
N PHE A 437 9.25 -33.39 21.16
CA PHE A 437 8.70 -32.59 22.26
C PHE A 437 9.69 -32.50 23.44
N GLN A 438 10.48 -33.55 23.68
CA GLN A 438 11.61 -33.49 24.60
C GLN A 438 12.64 -32.43 24.17
N ALA A 439 12.87 -32.30 22.85
CA ALA A 439 13.72 -31.27 22.28
C ALA A 439 13.14 -29.85 22.37
N SER A 440 11.85 -29.64 22.63
CA SER A 440 11.35 -28.30 23.01
C SER A 440 11.41 -28.08 24.52
N ALA A 441 11.37 -29.17 25.30
CA ALA A 441 11.34 -29.13 26.74
C ALA A 441 12.70 -28.90 27.42
N HIS A 442 13.81 -29.31 26.77
CA HIS A 442 15.14 -29.25 27.37
C HIS A 442 15.67 -27.83 27.65
N TRP A 443 15.11 -26.79 27.02
CA TRP A 443 15.49 -25.41 27.32
C TRP A 443 14.83 -24.86 28.59
N HIS A 444 13.91 -25.62 29.20
CA HIS A 444 13.13 -25.15 30.34
C HIS A 444 13.86 -25.38 31.67
N ALA A 445 14.63 -24.38 32.12
CA ALA A 445 15.40 -24.46 33.36
C ALA A 445 14.55 -24.81 34.60
N THR A 446 13.27 -24.41 34.64
CA THR A 446 12.36 -24.76 35.75
C THR A 446 11.91 -26.22 35.78
N TRP A 447 12.24 -27.00 34.76
CA TRP A 447 11.94 -28.43 34.68
C TRP A 447 13.14 -29.30 35.07
N GLY A 448 14.13 -28.75 35.80
CA GLY A 448 15.28 -29.52 36.26
C GLY A 448 16.23 -29.94 35.14
N VAL A 449 16.26 -29.19 34.03
CA VAL A 449 17.18 -29.43 32.93
C VAL A 449 18.45 -28.61 33.13
N THR A 450 19.61 -29.26 33.12
CA THR A 450 20.91 -28.61 33.33
C THR A 450 21.77 -28.73 32.07
N CYS A 451 22.23 -27.62 31.52
CA CYS A 451 23.06 -27.60 30.31
C CYS A 451 24.52 -27.25 30.68
N GLY A 452 25.45 -28.15 30.34
CA GLY A 452 26.79 -28.17 30.96
C GLY A 452 27.93 -27.52 30.17
N ASN A 453 27.83 -27.42 28.83
CA ASN A 453 28.91 -26.91 27.98
C ASN A 453 28.42 -25.74 27.10
N THR A 454 28.94 -24.53 27.39
CA THR A 454 28.61 -23.28 26.68
C THR A 454 28.83 -23.38 25.16
N ASP A 455 29.86 -24.10 24.73
CA ASP A 455 30.16 -24.29 23.31
C ASP A 455 29.17 -25.26 22.67
N ALA A 456 28.82 -26.36 23.34
CA ALA A 456 27.82 -27.30 22.85
C ALA A 456 26.45 -26.62 22.67
N VAL A 457 26.06 -25.75 23.62
CA VAL A 457 24.84 -24.94 23.53
C VAL A 457 24.89 -23.96 22.35
N ARG A 458 26.01 -23.27 22.12
CA ARG A 458 26.17 -22.37 20.96
C ARG A 458 26.09 -23.11 19.64
N HIS A 459 26.69 -24.29 19.53
CA HIS A 459 26.60 -25.12 18.33
C HIS A 459 25.17 -25.61 18.09
N ALA A 460 24.45 -26.04 19.14
CA ALA A 460 23.05 -26.43 19.03
C ALA A 460 22.16 -25.27 18.53
N ILE A 461 22.36 -24.05 19.05
CA ILE A 461 21.64 -22.85 18.61
C ILE A 461 22.00 -22.48 17.17
N ALA A 462 23.27 -22.62 16.75
CA ALA A 462 23.65 -22.38 15.36
C ALA A 462 22.92 -23.32 14.39
N TRP A 463 22.75 -24.59 14.75
CA TRP A 463 21.93 -25.54 14.00
C TRP A 463 20.45 -25.18 14.05
N ASP A 464 19.94 -24.66 15.16
CA ASP A 464 18.56 -24.21 15.28
C ASP A 464 18.27 -22.97 14.42
N TRP A 465 19.21 -22.03 14.29
CA TRP A 465 19.11 -20.93 13.32
C TRP A 465 19.02 -21.44 11.87
N ALA A 466 19.80 -22.47 11.53
CA ALA A 466 19.72 -23.10 10.21
C ALA A 466 18.39 -23.83 10.00
N LEU A 467 17.90 -24.54 11.02
CA LEU A 467 16.60 -25.19 11.04
C LEU A 467 15.48 -24.17 10.85
N LEU A 468 15.49 -23.07 11.61
CA LEU A 468 14.58 -21.93 11.49
C LEU A 468 14.53 -21.39 10.06
N ALA A 469 15.68 -21.08 9.48
CA ALA A 469 15.74 -20.59 8.10
C ALA A 469 15.14 -21.59 7.10
N SER A 470 15.44 -22.89 7.27
CA SER A 470 14.93 -23.95 6.40
C SER A 470 13.43 -24.12 6.51
N TYR A 471 12.89 -24.31 7.72
CA TYR A 471 11.46 -24.55 7.90
C TYR A 471 10.64 -23.30 7.60
N ALA A 472 11.16 -22.10 7.87
CA ALA A 472 10.45 -20.85 7.60
C ALA A 472 10.19 -20.69 6.09
N LEU A 473 11.17 -21.03 5.25
CA LEU A 473 11.04 -21.04 3.80
C LEU A 473 10.16 -22.20 3.32
N TRP A 474 10.37 -23.39 3.88
CA TRP A 474 9.61 -24.57 3.51
C TRP A 474 8.12 -24.43 3.78
N LEU A 475 7.74 -24.07 5.01
CA LEU A 475 6.35 -23.91 5.44
C LEU A 475 5.65 -22.74 4.75
N ALA A 476 6.40 -21.75 4.25
CA ALA A 476 5.80 -20.62 3.56
C ALA A 476 4.93 -21.06 2.37
N TYR A 477 5.35 -22.09 1.61
CA TYR A 477 4.62 -22.58 0.44
C TYR A 477 3.25 -23.20 0.77
N PRO A 478 3.16 -24.28 1.58
CA PRO A 478 1.89 -24.90 1.89
C PRO A 478 0.97 -23.96 2.69
N VAL A 479 1.53 -23.09 3.53
CA VAL A 479 0.73 -22.10 4.27
C VAL A 479 0.18 -21.03 3.32
N ALA A 480 1.00 -20.45 2.44
CA ALA A 480 0.55 -19.47 1.46
C ALA A 480 -0.53 -20.07 0.55
N TRP A 481 -0.33 -21.32 0.08
CA TRP A 481 -1.32 -22.06 -0.70
C TRP A 481 -2.64 -22.25 0.05
N ALA A 482 -2.57 -22.68 1.31
CA ALA A 482 -3.76 -22.95 2.11
C ALA A 482 -4.53 -21.66 2.41
N LEU A 483 -3.83 -20.63 2.88
CA LEU A 483 -4.41 -19.31 3.11
C LEU A 483 -5.02 -18.76 1.83
N ARG A 484 -4.36 -18.88 0.67
CA ARG A 484 -4.90 -18.38 -0.60
C ARG A 484 -6.22 -19.03 -0.98
N ARG A 485 -6.37 -20.34 -0.76
CA ARG A 485 -7.65 -21.04 -1.00
C ARG A 485 -8.75 -20.60 -0.06
N LEU A 486 -8.38 -20.22 1.17
CA LEU A 486 -9.31 -19.63 2.13
C LEU A 486 -9.65 -18.18 1.75
N VAL A 487 -8.68 -17.38 1.29
CA VAL A 487 -8.86 -16.00 0.78
C VAL A 487 -9.81 -15.98 -0.41
N ALA A 488 -9.55 -16.79 -1.43
CA ALA A 488 -10.32 -16.81 -2.67
C ALA A 488 -11.79 -17.19 -2.43
N ARG A 489 -12.05 -17.94 -1.35
CA ARG A 489 -13.39 -18.35 -0.93
C ARG A 489 -13.94 -17.52 0.22
N ALA A 490 -13.22 -16.50 0.68
CA ALA A 490 -13.63 -15.67 1.80
C ALA A 490 -14.97 -15.01 1.46
N VAL A 491 -15.97 -15.52 2.16
CA VAL A 491 -17.40 -15.27 2.04
C VAL A 491 -17.71 -13.84 2.51
N PRO A 492 -18.80 -13.20 2.02
CA PRO A 492 -19.36 -12.00 2.66
C PRO A 492 -19.44 -12.13 4.20
N PRO A 493 -19.43 -10.99 4.93
CA PRO A 493 -19.41 -10.96 6.39
C PRO A 493 -20.49 -11.88 7.00
N GLY A 494 -20.11 -12.69 8.01
CA GLY A 494 -21.06 -13.49 8.79
C GLY A 494 -20.80 -15.00 8.94
N ARG A 495 -19.78 -15.61 8.29
CA ARG A 495 -19.45 -17.05 8.49
C ARG A 495 -18.34 -17.30 9.51
N ALA A 496 -18.51 -18.36 10.32
CA ALA A 496 -17.62 -18.77 11.42
C ALA A 496 -16.15 -18.98 11.01
N LEU A 497 -15.91 -19.49 9.78
CA LEU A 497 -14.56 -19.65 9.21
C LEU A 497 -13.83 -18.32 8.97
N GLY A 498 -14.55 -17.20 8.92
CA GLY A 498 -13.96 -15.87 8.73
C GLY A 498 -13.14 -15.39 9.93
N TRP A 499 -13.45 -15.82 11.15
CA TRP A 499 -12.68 -15.38 12.33
C TRP A 499 -11.28 -15.97 12.31
N LEU A 500 -11.15 -17.30 12.21
CA LEU A 500 -9.83 -17.94 12.24
C LEU A 500 -8.96 -17.48 11.06
N TYR A 501 -9.58 -17.33 9.89
CA TYR A 501 -8.95 -16.75 8.70
C TYR A 501 -8.41 -15.32 8.95
N ARG A 502 -9.23 -14.43 9.53
CA ARG A 502 -8.82 -13.06 9.86
C ARG A 502 -7.67 -13.00 10.86
N HIS A 503 -7.48 -14.03 11.69
CA HIS A 503 -6.42 -14.05 12.71
C HIS A 503 -5.23 -14.93 12.31
N ALA A 504 -5.37 -15.78 11.29
CA ALA A 504 -4.31 -16.66 10.81
C ALA A 504 -3.19 -15.92 10.05
N HIS A 505 -3.44 -14.68 9.61
CA HIS A 505 -2.50 -13.94 8.77
C HIS A 505 -1.16 -13.67 9.48
N GLY A 506 -1.13 -13.48 10.81
CA GLY A 506 0.11 -13.21 11.55
C GLY A 506 0.86 -14.46 12.04
N VAL A 507 0.27 -15.65 11.90
CA VAL A 507 0.71 -16.84 12.64
C VAL A 507 2.08 -17.34 12.20
N MET A 508 2.38 -17.27 10.90
CA MET A 508 3.71 -17.65 10.42
C MET A 508 4.77 -16.66 10.91
N GLY A 509 4.45 -15.37 10.98
CA GLY A 509 5.33 -14.37 11.59
C GLY A 509 5.56 -14.63 13.07
N LEU A 510 4.51 -14.96 13.83
CA LEU A 510 4.60 -15.32 15.25
C LEU A 510 5.46 -16.57 15.48
N LEU A 511 5.32 -17.58 14.62
CA LEU A 511 6.17 -18.77 14.66
C LEU A 511 7.65 -18.39 14.54
N VAL A 512 8.01 -17.65 13.50
CA VAL A 512 9.40 -17.24 13.26
C VAL A 512 9.92 -16.36 14.39
N VAL A 513 9.17 -15.34 14.81
CA VAL A 513 9.60 -14.40 15.86
C VAL A 513 9.75 -15.11 17.20
N SER A 514 8.82 -15.98 17.57
CA SER A 514 8.90 -16.71 18.84
C SER A 514 10.13 -17.62 18.90
N ASP A 515 10.48 -18.27 17.79
CA ASP A 515 11.67 -19.11 17.71
C ASP A 515 12.98 -18.30 17.71
N MET A 516 12.99 -17.12 17.06
CA MET A 516 14.11 -16.18 17.16
C MET A 516 14.31 -15.70 18.60
N VAL A 517 13.22 -15.36 19.30
CA VAL A 517 13.25 -14.93 20.71
C VAL A 517 13.75 -16.06 21.60
N GLU A 518 13.28 -17.30 21.39
CA GLU A 518 13.76 -18.49 22.09
C GLU A 518 15.27 -18.66 21.93
N ASN A 519 15.78 -18.56 20.69
CA ASN A 519 17.21 -18.64 20.40
C ASN A 519 18.04 -17.51 21.03
N CYS A 520 17.56 -16.26 20.94
CA CYS A 520 18.22 -15.10 21.53
C CYS A 520 18.28 -15.19 23.06
N ILE A 521 17.18 -15.58 23.71
CA ILE A 521 17.13 -15.78 25.16
C ILE A 521 18.10 -16.88 25.56
N THR A 522 18.13 -17.99 24.81
CA THR A 522 19.02 -19.12 25.09
C THR A 522 20.50 -18.73 24.99
N LEU A 523 20.87 -17.90 24.00
CA LEU A 523 22.22 -17.33 23.92
C LEU A 523 22.52 -16.37 25.08
N HIS A 524 21.52 -15.60 25.52
CA HIS A 524 21.68 -14.61 26.58
C HIS A 524 21.67 -15.20 28.00
N LEU A 525 21.06 -16.38 28.20
CA LEU A 525 21.13 -17.20 29.42
C LEU A 525 22.57 -17.60 29.79
N GLN A 526 23.54 -17.40 28.89
CA GLN A 526 24.98 -17.53 29.15
C GLN A 526 25.57 -16.32 29.92
N SER A 527 24.78 -15.27 30.15
CA SER A 527 25.14 -14.11 30.98
C SER A 527 24.52 -14.27 32.38
N PRO A 528 25.31 -14.22 33.47
CA PRO A 528 24.75 -14.24 34.81
C PRO A 528 23.93 -12.96 35.02
N HIS A 529 22.76 -13.09 35.66
CA HIS A 529 21.87 -12.02 36.10
C HIS A 529 20.75 -11.57 35.14
N HIS A 530 19.62 -12.30 35.05
CA HIS A 530 18.28 -11.69 35.22
C HIS A 530 17.26 -12.75 35.72
N PRO A 531 16.33 -12.38 36.62
CA PRO A 531 15.37 -13.31 37.25
C PRO A 531 14.17 -13.73 36.36
N ASP A 532 13.88 -13.05 35.25
CA ASP A 532 12.64 -13.25 34.48
C ASP A 532 12.77 -14.14 33.22
N TRP A 533 13.97 -14.62 32.91
CA TRP A 533 14.23 -15.39 31.67
C TRP A 533 13.43 -16.69 31.52
N PRO A 534 13.20 -17.50 32.57
CA PRO A 534 12.45 -18.74 32.43
C PRO A 534 11.02 -18.48 31.93
N THR A 535 10.37 -17.45 32.45
CA THR A 535 9.01 -17.05 32.04
C THR A 535 8.99 -16.60 30.58
N ALA A 536 9.95 -15.77 30.16
CA ALA A 536 10.03 -15.29 28.78
C ALA A 536 10.24 -16.44 27.78
N LEU A 537 11.07 -17.43 28.14
CA LEU A 537 11.32 -18.62 27.34
C LEU A 537 10.08 -19.51 27.24
N THR A 538 9.36 -19.77 28.35
CA THR A 538 8.10 -20.51 28.35
C THR A 538 7.07 -19.87 27.42
N VAL A 539 6.95 -18.54 27.49
CA VAL A 539 6.02 -17.78 26.66
C VAL A 539 6.38 -17.91 25.18
N ALA A 540 7.66 -17.76 24.83
CA ALA A 540 8.13 -17.92 23.45
C ALA A 540 7.83 -19.32 22.90
N THR A 541 8.20 -20.39 23.62
CA THR A 541 7.94 -21.77 23.21
C THR A 541 6.44 -22.09 23.11
N SER A 542 5.62 -21.55 24.02
CA SER A 542 4.16 -21.70 23.96
C SER A 542 3.57 -21.03 22.71
N ILE A 543 4.02 -19.83 22.36
CA ILE A 543 3.61 -19.13 21.14
C ILE A 543 4.04 -19.93 19.89
N LYS A 544 5.25 -20.47 19.87
CA LYS A 544 5.77 -21.32 18.79
C LYS A 544 4.87 -22.54 18.55
N LEU A 545 4.57 -23.31 19.60
CA LEU A 545 3.75 -24.53 19.51
C LEU A 545 2.30 -24.22 19.10
N LEU A 546 1.69 -23.20 19.68
CA LEU A 546 0.34 -22.75 19.29
C LEU A 546 0.31 -22.30 17.83
N SER A 547 1.36 -21.62 17.37
CA SER A 547 1.47 -21.20 15.97
C SER A 547 1.57 -22.40 15.03
N LEU A 548 2.35 -23.42 15.36
CA LEU A 548 2.43 -24.66 14.57
C LEU A 548 1.08 -25.39 14.48
N LEU A 549 0.37 -25.52 15.60
CA LEU A 549 -0.96 -26.15 15.62
C LEU A 549 -1.96 -25.38 14.74
N LEU A 550 -1.94 -24.06 14.83
CA LEU A 550 -2.81 -23.19 14.05
C LEU A 550 -2.47 -23.24 12.55
N LEU A 551 -1.18 -23.26 12.19
CA LEU A 551 -0.76 -23.45 10.79
C LEU A 551 -1.15 -24.82 10.24
N ALA A 552 -1.02 -25.88 11.04
CA ALA A 552 -1.49 -27.21 10.66
C ALA A 552 -3.00 -27.20 10.36
N TRP A 553 -3.79 -26.56 11.22
CA TRP A 553 -5.22 -26.39 10.99
C TRP A 553 -5.50 -25.59 9.72
N VAL A 554 -4.78 -24.47 9.49
CA VAL A 554 -4.91 -23.65 8.27
C VAL A 554 -4.65 -24.49 7.01
N MET A 555 -3.60 -25.32 7.03
CA MET A 555 -3.27 -26.22 5.92
C MET A 555 -4.38 -27.26 5.66
N VAL A 556 -4.91 -27.86 6.72
CA VAL A 556 -6.04 -28.81 6.62
C VAL A 556 -7.29 -28.10 6.08
N ALA A 557 -7.63 -26.94 6.61
CA ALA A 557 -8.79 -26.15 6.16
C ALA A 557 -8.67 -25.75 4.68
N GLY A 558 -7.49 -25.28 4.25
CA GLY A 558 -7.23 -24.96 2.85
C GLY A 558 -7.31 -26.18 1.92
N ALA A 559 -6.92 -27.36 2.40
CA ALA A 559 -7.06 -28.62 1.66
C ALA A 559 -8.53 -29.04 1.53
N LEU A 560 -9.29 -28.97 2.62
CA LEU A 560 -10.72 -29.33 2.66
C LEU A 560 -11.58 -28.40 1.81
N ALA A 561 -11.30 -27.09 1.84
CA ALA A 561 -12.03 -26.12 1.05
C ALA A 561 -12.06 -26.53 -0.44
N GLY A 562 -10.96 -27.13 -0.95
CA GLY A 562 -10.82 -27.58 -2.33
C GLY A 562 -11.85 -28.61 -2.81
N ARG A 563 -12.59 -29.29 -1.91
CA ARG A 563 -13.45 -30.43 -2.28
C ARG A 563 -14.90 -30.04 -2.59
N GLU A 564 -15.37 -28.86 -2.18
CA GLU A 564 -16.79 -28.50 -2.31
C GLU A 564 -17.18 -27.98 -3.71
N GLY A 565 -16.23 -27.57 -4.55
CA GLY A 565 -16.49 -27.05 -5.91
C GLY A 565 -16.84 -28.11 -6.97
N GLY A 566 -16.83 -29.40 -6.63
CA GLY A 566 -17.13 -30.49 -7.57
C GLY A 566 -18.62 -30.88 -7.66
N ARG A 567 -19.51 -30.20 -6.92
CA ARG A 567 -20.94 -30.59 -6.81
C ARG A 567 -21.95 -29.44 -6.94
N ALA A 568 -21.60 -28.34 -7.62
CA ALA A 568 -22.59 -27.34 -8.01
C ALA A 568 -23.23 -27.73 -9.36
N SER A 569 -24.45 -28.22 -9.26
CA SER A 569 -25.47 -28.52 -10.29
C SER A 569 -25.30 -27.84 -11.65
N ALA A 570 -25.25 -28.67 -12.70
CA ALA A 570 -25.72 -28.31 -14.02
C ALA A 570 -27.23 -28.02 -13.94
N SER A 571 -27.60 -26.74 -13.92
CA SER A 571 -28.93 -26.30 -14.36
C SER A 571 -28.76 -25.63 -15.72
N PRO A 572 -29.53 -26.02 -16.76
CA PRO A 572 -29.48 -25.36 -18.05
C PRO A 572 -30.02 -23.92 -17.92
N ALA A 573 -29.28 -22.95 -18.45
CA ALA A 573 -29.73 -21.58 -18.57
C ALA A 573 -31.01 -21.49 -19.42
N PRO A 574 -31.99 -20.65 -19.07
CA PRO A 574 -33.12 -20.38 -19.94
C PRO A 574 -32.64 -19.56 -21.14
N GLN A 575 -32.87 -20.08 -22.34
CA GLN A 575 -32.68 -19.33 -23.58
C GLN A 575 -33.63 -18.13 -23.59
N LEU A 576 -33.08 -16.92 -23.68
CA LEU A 576 -33.84 -15.72 -24.00
C LEU A 576 -33.84 -15.57 -25.52
N HIS A 577 -35.04 -15.66 -26.11
CA HIS A 577 -35.36 -15.16 -27.45
C HIS A 577 -35.58 -13.65 -27.41
#